data_AF-A0AAE4BVW0-F1
#
_entry.id   AF-A0AAE4BVW0-F1
#
_cell.length_a   1.000
_cell.length_b   1.000
_cell.length_c   1.000
_cell.angle_alpha   90.00
_cell.angle_beta   90.00
_cell.angle_gamma   90.00
#
_symmetry.space_group_name_H-M   'P 1'
#
loop_
_entity.id
_entity.type
_entity.pdbx_description
1 polymer ?
#
loop_
_entity_poly.entity_id
_entity_poly.type
_entity_poly.pdbx_seq_one_letter_code
_entity_poly.pdbx_strand_id
1 'polypeptide(L)' 'MSFADKDLPVPVDLASAQALIAAVQLEAAAQRLALRVPPPEPTTCCGRGCNGCVWEGWLAAVAYWRDEATLLLA' A
#
# COMPACT_ATOMS: atom_id res chain seq x y z
N MET A 1 -4.30 -6.85 19.31
CA MET A 1 -3.85 -5.52 18.84
C MET A 1 -4.33 -5.43 17.41
N SER A 2 -5.34 -4.61 17.15
CA SER A 2 -5.96 -4.55 15.83
C SER A 2 -4.94 -4.02 14.83
N PHE A 3 -4.99 -4.46 13.58
CA PHE A 3 -4.10 -3.95 12.54
C PHE A 3 -4.31 -2.45 12.31
N ALA A 4 -5.51 -1.96 12.64
CA ALA A 4 -5.86 -0.54 12.67
C ALA A 4 -5.16 0.28 13.78
N ASP A 5 -4.72 -0.34 14.89
CA ASP A 5 -3.91 0.32 15.92
C ASP A 5 -2.43 0.45 15.51
N LYS A 6 -2.02 -0.34 14.52
CA LYS A 6 -0.69 -0.25 13.93
C LYS A 6 -0.70 0.97 13.03
N ASP A 7 -0.12 2.08 13.49
CA ASP A 7 0.10 3.26 12.66
C ASP A 7 0.86 2.82 11.39
N LEU A 8 0.14 2.66 10.29
CA LEU A 8 0.69 2.25 9.00
C LEU A 8 1.17 3.53 8.30
N PRO A 9 2.48 3.81 8.29
CA PRO A 9 2.98 5.06 7.76
C PRO A 9 2.58 5.20 6.28
N VAL A 10 2.33 6.44 5.87
CA VAL A 10 2.09 6.75 4.45
C VAL A 10 3.36 6.35 3.67
N PRO A 11 3.26 5.50 2.64
CA PRO A 11 4.42 5.12 1.85
C PRO A 11 4.94 6.32 1.07
N VAL A 12 6.25 6.56 1.13
CA VAL A 12 6.94 7.69 0.47
C VAL A 12 7.95 7.23 -0.59
N ASP A 13 8.19 5.92 -0.65
CA ASP A 13 9.13 5.28 -1.56
C ASP A 13 8.66 3.85 -1.89
N LEU A 14 9.29 3.23 -2.87
CA LEU A 14 8.94 1.87 -3.31
C LEU A 14 9.05 0.84 -2.18
N ALA A 15 10.12 0.90 -1.39
CA ALA A 15 10.35 -0.11 -0.35
C ALA A 15 9.32 0.01 0.78
N SER A 16 8.97 1.23 1.19
CA SER A 16 7.91 1.45 2.18
C SER A 16 6.54 1.02 1.66
N ALA A 17 6.21 1.28 0.39
CA ALA A 17 4.97 0.82 -0.24
C ALA A 17 4.87 -0.72 -0.31
N GLN A 18 5.94 -1.40 -0.76
CA GLN A 18 5.99 -2.86 -0.84
C GLN A 18 5.84 -3.51 0.54
N ALA A 19 6.56 -3.00 1.54
CA ALA A 19 6.48 -3.49 2.92
C ALA A 19 5.06 -3.35 3.48
N LEU A 20 4.42 -2.22 3.21
CA LEU A 20 3.05 -1.94 3.63
C LEU A 20 2.04 -2.90 2.95
N ILE A 21 2.13 -3.08 1.63
CA ILE A 21 1.25 -3.99 0.89
C ILE A 21 1.38 -5.42 1.42
N ALA A 22 2.61 -5.89 1.61
CA ALA A 22 2.87 -7.23 2.14
C ALA A 22 2.29 -7.42 3.55
N ALA A 23 2.45 -6.43 4.43
CA ALA A 23 1.93 -6.48 5.79
C ALA A 23 0.39 -6.55 5.81
N VAL A 24 -0.27 -5.69 5.03
CA VAL A 24 -1.74 -5.65 4.92
C VAL A 24 -2.29 -6.96 4.35
N GLN A 25 -1.67 -7.50 3.29
CA GLN A 25 -2.10 -8.76 2.70
C GLN A 25 -1.92 -9.94 3.66
N LEU A 26 -0.83 -9.97 4.43
CA LEU A 26 -0.60 -11.03 5.41
C LEU A 26 -1.68 -11.02 6.49
N GLU A 27 -2.05 -9.84 6.97
CA GLU A 27 -3.12 -9.70 7.96
C GLU A 27 -4.48 -10.10 7.38
N ALA A 28 -4.82 -9.61 6.18
CA ALA A 28 -6.05 -9.99 5.52
C ALA A 28 -6.15 -11.50 5.30
N ALA A 29 -5.05 -12.14 4.93
CA ALA A 29 -4.98 -13.60 4.82
C ALA A 29 -5.19 -14.29 6.18
N ALA A 30 -4.60 -13.77 7.26
CA ALA A 30 -4.78 -14.29 8.62
C ALA A 30 -6.24 -14.20 9.09
N GLN A 31 -6.93 -13.10 8.74
CA GLN A 31 -8.34 -12.89 9.04
C GLN A 31 -9.30 -13.51 8.00
N ARG A 32 -8.76 -14.11 6.93
CA ARG A 32 -9.49 -14.60 5.74
C ARG A 32 -10.43 -13.55 5.13
N LEU A 33 -9.99 -12.30 5.15
CA LEU A 33 -10.70 -11.16 4.60
C LEU A 33 -10.29 -10.96 3.13
N ALA A 34 -11.28 -10.74 2.26
CA ALA A 34 -11.02 -10.36 0.88
C ALA A 34 -10.84 -8.83 0.78
N LEU A 35 -9.60 -8.39 0.57
CA LEU A 35 -9.28 -6.99 0.28
C LEU A 35 -9.30 -6.71 -1.22
N ARG A 36 -9.46 -5.43 -1.58
CA ARG A 36 -9.24 -4.96 -2.96
C ARG A 36 -7.81 -5.32 -3.38
N VAL A 37 -7.61 -5.68 -4.64
CA VAL A 37 -6.26 -5.91 -5.20
C VAL A 37 -5.43 -4.63 -5.06
N PRO A 38 -4.18 -4.69 -4.56
CA PRO A 38 -3.34 -3.50 -4.44
C PRO A 38 -3.00 -2.92 -5.82
N PRO A 39 -2.71 -1.62 -5.91
CA PRO A 39 -2.33 -0.97 -7.17
C PRO A 39 -1.08 -1.64 -7.79
N PRO A 40 -1.09 -2.00 -9.08
CA PRO A 40 0.05 -2.64 -9.72
C PRO A 40 1.26 -1.69 -9.77
N GLU A 41 2.45 -2.22 -9.49
CA GLU A 41 3.68 -1.45 -9.51
C GLU A 41 3.96 -0.91 -10.92
N PRO A 42 4.29 0.38 -11.06
CA PRO A 42 4.62 0.92 -12.35
C PRO A 42 5.96 0.38 -12.85
N THR A 43 5.98 -0.07 -14.10
CA THR A 43 7.18 -0.62 -14.75
C THR A 43 8.00 0.43 -15.51
N THR A 44 7.50 1.66 -15.60
CA THR A 44 8.13 2.75 -16.37
C THR A 44 8.51 3.92 -15.46
N CYS A 45 9.79 4.27 -15.44
CA CYS A 45 10.24 5.51 -14.82
C CYS A 45 10.23 6.63 -15.88
N CYS A 46 9.51 7.72 -15.62
CA CYS A 46 9.23 8.81 -16.56
C CYS A 46 10.42 9.74 -16.86
N GLY A 47 11.66 9.24 -16.82
CA GLY A 47 12.88 10.01 -17.09
C GLY A 47 13.30 11.00 -16.00
N ARG A 48 12.48 11.19 -14.95
CA ARG A 48 12.79 11.95 -13.71
C ARG A 48 13.14 11.05 -12.52
N GLY A 49 13.59 9.83 -12.79
CA GLY A 49 13.86 8.80 -11.78
C GLY A 49 12.62 8.00 -11.35
N CYS A 50 12.85 6.91 -10.63
CA CYS A 50 11.81 5.98 -10.18
C CYS A 50 11.10 6.41 -8.90
N ASN A 51 11.12 7.72 -8.62
CA ASN A 51 10.40 8.36 -7.52
C ASN A 51 9.54 9.55 -8.01
N GLY A 52 9.40 9.75 -9.33
CA GLY A 52 8.66 10.88 -9.92
C GLY A 52 7.38 10.50 -10.69
N CYS A 53 6.53 11.49 -10.97
CA CYS A 53 5.25 11.51 -11.73
C CYS A 53 4.35 10.26 -11.67
N VAL A 54 4.77 9.13 -12.25
CA VAL A 54 4.02 7.87 -12.19
C VAL A 54 4.08 7.26 -10.79
N TRP A 55 5.23 7.39 -10.13
CA TRP A 55 5.44 6.84 -8.79
C TRP A 55 4.68 7.62 -7.73
N GLU A 56 4.57 8.95 -7.84
CA GLU A 56 3.77 9.76 -6.91
C GLU A 56 2.28 9.41 -6.97
N GLY A 57 1.75 9.23 -8.18
CA GLY A 57 0.36 8.78 -8.37
C GLY A 57 0.14 7.36 -7.84
N TRP A 58 1.11 6.47 -8.04
CA TRP A 58 1.04 5.11 -7.49
C TRP A 58 1.14 5.10 -5.96
N LEU A 59 2.05 5.85 -5.36
CA LEU A 59 2.17 6.00 -3.89
C LEU A 59 0.88 6.55 -3.28
N ALA A 60 0.25 7.55 -3.91
CA ALA A 60 -1.05 8.05 -3.50
C ALA A 60 -2.16 6.99 -3.61
N ALA A 61 -2.15 6.18 -4.68
CA ALA A 61 -3.09 5.07 -4.84
C ALA A 61 -2.88 3.97 -3.77
N VAL A 62 -1.63 3.67 -3.41
CA VAL A 62 -1.30 2.71 -2.34
C VAL A 62 -1.75 3.26 -0.98
N ALA A 63 -1.53 4.56 -0.71
CA ALA A 63 -1.99 5.20 0.51
C ALA A 63 -3.52 5.15 0.65
N TYR A 64 -4.26 5.37 -0.45
CA TYR A 64 -5.71 5.24 -0.47
C TYR A 64 -6.17 3.79 -0.25
N TRP A 65 -5.53 2.83 -0.94
CA TRP A 65 -5.81 1.40 -0.77
C TRP A 65 -5.58 0.93 0.68
N ARG A 66 -4.50 1.41 1.31
CA ARG A 66 -4.20 1.17 2.71
C ARG A 66 -5.33 1.66 3.60
N ASP A 67 -5.82 2.88 3.38
CA ASP A 67 -6.91 3.47 4.17
C ASP A 67 -8.16 2.58 4.15
N GLU A 68 -8.56 2.12 2.96
CA GLU A 68 -9.67 1.18 2.82
C GLU A 68 -9.39 -0.17 3.51
N ALA A 69 -8.17 -0.70 3.39
CA ALA A 69 -7.81 -1.95 4.05
C ALA A 69 -7.87 -1.81 5.59
N THR A 70 -7.41 -0.68 6.13
CA THR A 70 -7.50 -0.38 7.57
C THR A 70 -8.95 -0.35 8.04
N LEU A 71 -9.87 0.22 7.27
CA LEU A 71 -11.30 0.23 7.60
C LEU A 71 -11.91 -1.19 7.66
N LEU A 72 -11.41 -2.12 6.83
CA LEU A 72 -11.90 -3.49 6.80
C LEU A 72 -11.22 -4.42 7.82
N LEU A 73 -10.00 -4.09 8.24
CA LEU A 73 -9.19 -4.85 9.21
C LEU A 73 -9.36 -4.36 10.67
N ALA A 74 -10.25 -3.40 10.90
CA ALA A 74 -10.52 -2.78 12.21
C ALA A 74 -11.21 -3.74 13.21
#